data_AF-A0A6A5XZW8-F1
#
_entry.id   AF-A0A6A5XZW8-F1
#
_cell.length_a   1.000
_cell.length_b   1.000
_cell.length_c   1.000
_cell.angle_alpha   90.00
_cell.angle_beta   90.00
_cell.angle_gamma   90.00
#
_symmetry.space_group_name_H-M   'P 1'
#
loop_
_entity.id
_entity.type
_entity.pdbx_description
1 polymer ?
#
loop_
_entity_poly.entity_id
_entity_poly.type
_entity_poly.pdbx_seq_one_letter_code
_entity_poly.pdbx_strand_id
1 'polypeptide(L)'
;MSPEEINKEYIDLCKLYSLCEKLDDRIAREAIVIRMHKMAPRATPPFECVNVIYQGTMSDSPMRKLLVDILLRAGVDDDLNACRDSVKEEFMQDFTCVRQMHFRMRKRKEYREREGA
;
A
#
# COMPACT_ATOMS: atom_id res chain seq x y z
N MET A 1 -12.42 -18.37 1.81
CA MET A 1 -12.83 -16.96 1.83
C MET A 1 -13.00 -16.55 0.39
N SER A 2 -14.18 -16.10 0.00
CA SER A 2 -14.44 -15.63 -1.37
C SER A 2 -13.65 -14.34 -1.63
N PRO A 3 -13.44 -13.96 -2.91
CA PRO A 3 -12.83 -12.67 -3.24
C PRO A 3 -13.53 -11.48 -2.57
N GLU A 4 -14.86 -11.51 -2.48
CA GLU A 4 -15.67 -10.46 -1.86
C GLU A 4 -15.44 -10.36 -0.35
N GLU A 5 -15.33 -11.51 0.33
CA GLU A 5 -15.02 -11.56 1.76
C GLU A 5 -13.59 -11.03 2.04
N ILE A 6 -12.63 -11.35 1.17
CA ILE A 6 -11.25 -10.84 1.29
C ILE A 6 -11.22 -9.31 1.10
N ASN A 7 -11.92 -8.80 0.10
CA ASN A 7 -12.03 -7.36 -0.15
C ASN A 7 -12.66 -6.64 1.04
N LYS A 8 -13.75 -7.20 1.59
CA LYS A 8 -14.38 -6.68 2.80
C LYS A 8 -13.41 -6.67 3.97
N GLU A 9 -12.67 -7.76 4.20
CA GLU A 9 -11.68 -7.82 5.29
C GLU A 9 -10.61 -6.73 5.14
N TYR A 10 -10.08 -6.50 3.94
CA TYR A 10 -9.13 -5.41 3.70
C TYR A 10 -9.70 -4.02 4.01
N ILE A 11 -10.94 -3.76 3.59
CA ILE A 11 -11.62 -2.48 3.85
C ILE A 11 -11.83 -2.30 5.35
N ASP A 12 -12.29 -3.33 6.05
CA ASP A 12 -12.53 -3.29 7.50
C ASP A 12 -11.23 -3.07 8.27
N LEU A 13 -10.12 -3.71 7.88
CA LEU A 13 -8.79 -3.46 8.46
C LEU A 13 -8.32 -2.02 8.23
N CYS A 14 -8.53 -1.45 7.05
CA CYS A 14 -8.16 -0.06 6.77
C CYS A 14 -8.97 0.95 7.59
N LYS A 15 -10.28 0.70 7.75
CA LYS A 15 -11.17 1.51 8.60
C LYS A 15 -10.75 1.41 10.06
N LEU A 16 -10.49 0.19 10.55
CA LEU A 16 -10.04 -0.04 11.92
C LEU A 16 -8.69 0.62 12.19
N TYR A 17 -7.74 0.54 11.24
CA TYR A 17 -6.44 1.20 11.36
C TYR A 17 -6.61 2.72 11.53
N SER A 18 -7.44 3.33 10.69
CA SER A 18 -7.73 4.77 10.73
C SER A 18 -8.37 5.19 12.06
N LEU A 19 -9.23 4.33 12.63
CA LEU A 19 -9.80 4.54 13.96
C LEU A 19 -8.73 4.43 15.06
N CYS A 20 -7.89 3.40 15.03
CA CYS A 20 -6.81 3.21 16.00
C CYS A 20 -5.77 4.34 15.95
N GLU A 21 -5.51 4.93 14.77
CA GLU A 21 -4.65 6.12 14.64
C GLU A 21 -5.23 7.32 15.40
N LYS A 22 -6.54 7.56 15.31
CA LYS A 22 -7.22 8.64 16.03
C LYS A 22 -7.31 8.41 17.54
N LEU A 23 -7.36 7.15 17.97
CA LEU A 23 -7.37 6.76 19.38
C LEU A 23 -5.96 6.61 19.97
N ASP A 24 -4.91 6.81 19.16
CA ASP A 24 -3.51 6.52 19.49
C ASP A 24 -3.26 5.09 20.01
N ASP A 25 -4.05 4.12 19.53
CA ASP A 25 -3.88 2.70 19.87
C ASP A 25 -2.78 2.09 18.99
N ARG A 26 -1.54 2.21 19.47
CA ARG A 26 -0.36 1.69 18.78
C ARG A 26 -0.38 0.16 18.65
N ILE A 27 -0.81 -0.57 19.67
CA ILE A 27 -0.77 -2.04 19.67
C ILE A 27 -1.71 -2.59 18.59
N ALA A 28 -2.93 -2.05 18.51
CA ALA A 28 -3.88 -2.45 17.48
C ALA A 28 -3.38 -2.08 16.08
N ARG A 29 -2.80 -0.88 15.88
CA ARG A 29 -2.21 -0.47 14.60
C ARG A 29 -1.14 -1.45 14.12
N GLU A 30 -0.22 -1.84 15.00
CA GLU A 30 0.84 -2.81 14.67
C GLU A 30 0.26 -4.18 14.31
N ALA A 31 -0.75 -4.67 15.06
CA ALA A 31 -1.43 -5.93 14.75
C ALA A 31 -2.12 -5.92 13.38
N ILE A 32 -2.77 -4.80 13.02
CA ILE A 32 -3.43 -4.62 11.72
C ILE A 32 -2.41 -4.62 10.57
N VAL A 33 -1.30 -3.91 10.73
CA VAL A 33 -0.19 -3.90 9.76
C VAL A 33 0.34 -5.33 9.52
N ILE A 34 0.55 -6.09 10.59
CA ILE A 34 0.99 -7.49 10.50
C ILE A 34 -0.05 -8.35 9.76
N ARG A 35 -1.35 -8.16 10.04
CA ARG A 35 -2.42 -8.88 9.36
C ARG A 35 -2.46 -8.57 7.86
N MET A 36 -2.41 -7.29 7.48
CA MET A 36 -2.37 -6.87 6.07
C MET A 36 -1.15 -7.42 5.33
N HIS A 37 0.03 -7.42 5.97
CA HIS A 37 1.22 -8.05 5.41
C HIS A 37 1.06 -9.55 5.15
N LYS A 38 0.37 -10.27 6.03
CA LYS A 38 0.09 -11.71 5.85
C LYS A 38 -0.92 -11.99 4.74
N MET A 39 -1.82 -11.05 4.46
CA MET A 39 -2.82 -11.17 3.38
C MET A 39 -2.25 -10.82 2.01
N ALA A 40 -1.31 -9.86 1.94
CA ALA A 40 -0.76 -9.32 0.70
C ALA A 40 -0.26 -10.37 -0.32
N PRO A 41 0.38 -11.50 0.06
CA PRO A 41 0.81 -12.50 -0.92
C PRO A 41 -0.34 -13.25 -1.61
N ARG A 42 -1.55 -13.18 -1.07
CA ARG A 42 -2.71 -13.98 -1.53
C ARG A 42 -3.75 -13.14 -2.25
N ALA A 43 -3.80 -11.85 -1.97
CA ALA A 43 -4.79 -10.95 -2.55
C ALA A 43 -4.30 -9.50 -2.50
N THR A 44 -4.65 -8.76 -3.54
CA THR A 44 -4.40 -7.34 -3.66
C THR A 44 -5.52 -6.55 -2.96
N PRO A 45 -5.21 -5.55 -2.13
CA PRO A 45 -6.22 -4.67 -1.55
C PRO A 45 -7.02 -3.95 -2.65
N PRO A 46 -8.35 -3.83 -2.53
CA PRO A 46 -9.14 -3.04 -3.47
C PRO A 46 -8.77 -1.54 -3.37
N PHE A 47 -8.95 -0.78 -4.46
CA PHE A 47 -8.65 0.66 -4.47
C PHE A 47 -9.47 1.47 -3.45
N GLU A 48 -10.61 0.96 -2.98
CA GLU A 48 -11.34 1.57 -1.87
C GLU A 48 -10.48 1.72 -0.61
N CYS A 49 -9.57 0.78 -0.33
CA CYS A 49 -8.64 0.86 0.79
C CYS A 49 -7.73 2.09 0.70
N VAL A 50 -7.33 2.50 -0.51
CA VAL A 50 -6.52 3.72 -0.74
C VAL A 50 -7.29 4.92 -0.23
N ASN A 51 -8.55 5.06 -0.63
CA ASN A 51 -9.37 6.19 -0.22
C ASN A 51 -9.61 6.21 1.29
N VAL A 52 -9.87 5.06 1.91
CA VAL A 52 -10.04 4.96 3.37
C VAL A 52 -8.77 5.42 4.11
N ILE A 53 -7.59 4.89 3.73
CA ILE A 53 -6.34 5.21 4.41
C ILE A 53 -5.94 6.66 4.19
N TYR A 54 -5.98 7.18 2.95
CA TYR A 54 -5.52 8.55 2.67
C TYR A 54 -6.48 9.62 3.21
N GLN A 55 -7.75 9.29 3.46
CA GLN A 55 -8.66 10.19 4.18
C GLN A 55 -8.56 10.06 5.70
N GLY A 56 -8.19 8.87 6.19
CA GLY A 56 -8.25 8.53 7.61
C GLY A 56 -6.96 8.75 8.39
N THR A 57 -5.84 8.97 7.72
CA THR A 57 -4.49 8.96 8.31
C THR A 57 -3.66 10.16 7.89
N MET A 58 -2.62 10.49 8.66
CA MET A 58 -1.66 11.56 8.32
C MET A 58 -0.69 11.13 7.22
N SER A 59 -0.04 12.11 6.58
CA SER A 59 0.89 11.87 5.46
C SER A 59 2.09 10.97 5.81
N ASP A 60 2.51 10.94 7.07
CA ASP A 60 3.59 10.11 7.59
C ASP A 60 3.12 8.72 8.08
N SER A 61 1.84 8.38 7.87
CA SER A 61 1.28 7.11 8.33
C SER A 61 1.97 5.91 7.64
N PRO A 62 2.50 4.93 8.41
CA PRO A 62 3.17 3.77 7.84
C PRO A 62 2.22 2.89 7.00
N MET A 63 0.90 3.00 7.22
CA MET A 63 -0.08 2.27 6.43
C MET A 63 -0.16 2.78 4.99
N ARG A 64 0.01 4.09 4.75
CA ARG A 64 0.07 4.65 3.38
C ARG A 64 1.20 4.01 2.58
N LYS A 65 2.39 3.92 3.19
CA LYS A 65 3.57 3.28 2.60
C LYS A 65 3.35 1.80 2.35
N LEU A 66 2.81 1.06 3.33
CA LEU A 66 2.50 -0.36 3.18
C LEU A 66 1.58 -0.60 1.99
N LEU A 67 0.51 0.19 1.86
CA LEU A 67 -0.47 0.02 0.80
C LEU A 67 0.17 0.24 -0.59
N VAL A 68 0.99 1.27 -0.75
CA VAL A 68 1.78 1.51 -1.97
C VAL A 68 2.70 0.34 -2.27
N ASP A 69 3.43 -0.17 -1.26
CA ASP A 69 4.35 -1.31 -1.42
C ASP A 69 3.63 -2.60 -1.83
N ILE A 70 2.41 -2.84 -1.35
CA ILE A 70 1.60 -4.00 -1.74
C ILE A 70 1.15 -3.85 -3.19
N LEU A 71 0.59 -2.70 -3.56
CA LEU A 71 0.07 -2.45 -4.91
C LEU A 71 1.20 -2.49 -5.96
N LEU A 72 2.35 -1.88 -5.68
CA LEU A 72 3.53 -1.97 -6.56
C LEU A 72 4.01 -3.41 -6.77
N ARG A 73 3.95 -4.26 -5.74
CA ARG A 73 4.32 -5.67 -5.84
C ARG A 73 3.31 -6.49 -6.64
N ALA A 74 2.04 -6.12 -6.57
CA ALA A 74 0.98 -6.74 -7.34
C ALA A 74 1.00 -6.34 -8.84
N GLY A 75 1.78 -5.32 -9.21
CA GLY A 75 1.94 -4.91 -10.62
C GLY A 75 0.70 -4.22 -11.19
N VAL A 76 -0.04 -3.47 -10.37
CA VAL A 76 -1.32 -2.82 -10.75
C VAL A 76 -1.14 -1.54 -11.60
N ASP A 77 -0.02 -1.37 -12.30
CA ASP A 77 0.28 -0.13 -13.04
C ASP A 77 -0.80 0.22 -14.08
N ASP A 78 -1.32 -0.78 -14.80
CA ASP A 78 -2.35 -0.58 -15.82
C ASP A 78 -3.72 -0.27 -15.20
N ASP A 79 -4.10 -1.00 -14.15
CA ASP A 79 -5.35 -0.78 -13.41
C ASP A 79 -5.36 0.61 -12.77
N LEU A 80 -4.20 1.08 -12.29
CA LEU A 80 -4.09 2.37 -11.65
C LEU A 80 -4.31 3.53 -12.62
N ASN A 81 -3.92 3.39 -13.89
CA ASN A 81 -4.23 4.38 -14.90
C ASN A 81 -5.74 4.46 -15.17
N ALA A 82 -6.44 3.33 -15.15
CA ALA A 82 -7.90 3.29 -15.30
C ALA A 82 -8.65 3.87 -14.10
N CYS A 83 -8.07 3.79 -12.90
CA CYS A 83 -8.66 4.32 -11.65
C CYS A 83 -8.09 5.67 -11.22
N ARG A 84 -7.35 6.38 -12.07
CA ARG A 84 -6.63 7.60 -11.70
C ARG A 84 -7.54 8.68 -11.10
N ASP A 85 -8.73 8.86 -11.64
CA ASP A 85 -9.67 9.90 -11.20
C ASP A 85 -10.45 9.51 -9.93
N SER A 86 -10.41 8.23 -9.53
CA SER A 86 -11.14 7.72 -8.36
C SER A 86 -10.29 7.57 -7.11
N VAL A 87 -8.97 7.75 -7.21
CA VAL A 87 -8.03 7.69 -6.10
C VAL A 87 -7.53 9.08 -5.71
N LYS A 88 -7.05 9.22 -4.48
CA LYS A 88 -6.47 10.49 -3.99
C LYS A 88 -5.20 10.86 -4.76
N GLU A 89 -5.06 12.15 -5.08
CA GLU A 89 -3.86 12.67 -5.75
C GLU A 89 -2.58 12.38 -4.95
N GLU A 90 -2.63 12.55 -3.63
CA GLU A 90 -1.53 12.22 -2.72
C GLU A 90 -1.05 10.78 -2.89
N PHE A 91 -1.98 9.83 -3.08
CA PHE A 91 -1.61 8.44 -3.33
C PHE A 91 -0.85 8.28 -4.65
N MET A 92 -1.26 8.98 -5.72
CA MET A 92 -0.56 8.91 -7.01
C MET A 92 0.86 9.47 -6.90
N GLN A 93 1.06 10.51 -6.08
CA GLN A 93 2.37 11.08 -5.81
C GLN A 93 3.25 10.09 -5.05
N ASP A 94 2.74 9.50 -3.97
CA ASP A 94 3.46 8.50 -3.16
C ASP A 94 3.81 7.26 -3.99
N PHE A 95 2.85 6.74 -4.75
CA PHE A 95 3.03 5.59 -5.63
C PHE A 95 4.12 5.84 -6.67
N THR A 96 4.07 7.00 -7.34
CA THR A 96 5.08 7.38 -8.33
C THR A 96 6.45 7.53 -7.70
N CYS A 97 6.55 8.14 -6.52
CA CYS A 97 7.79 8.33 -5.79
C CYS A 97 8.45 6.98 -5.44
N VAL A 98 7.70 6.07 -4.81
CA VAL A 98 8.21 4.74 -4.41
C VAL A 98 8.59 3.92 -5.65
N ARG A 99 7.80 3.97 -6.73
CA ARG A 99 8.11 3.29 -7.99
C ARG A 99 9.44 3.75 -8.58
N GLN A 100 9.67 5.07 -8.64
CA GLN A 100 10.94 5.64 -9.12
C GLN A 100 12.11 5.23 -8.22
N MET A 101 11.92 5.20 -6.90
CA MET A 101 12.94 4.72 -5.97
C MET A 101 13.30 3.26 -6.25
N HIS A 102 12.32 2.37 -6.40
CA HIS A 102 12.56 0.95 -6.73
C HIS A 102 13.32 0.79 -8.04
N PHE A 103 12.95 1.55 -9.08
CA PHE A 103 13.65 1.55 -10.36
C PHE A 103 15.13 1.96 -10.20
N ARG A 104 15.40 3.06 -9.47
CA ARG A 104 16.76 3.54 -9.21
C ARG A 104 17.58 2.53 -8.41
N MET A 105 16.98 1.88 -7.41
CA MET A 105 17.66 0.86 -6.61
C MET A 105 18.03 -0.37 -7.45
N ARG A 106 17.12 -0.84 -8.32
CA ARG A 106 17.40 -1.94 -9.25
C ARG A 106 18.55 -1.61 -10.19
N LYS A 107 18.54 -0.43 -10.82
CA LYS A 107 19.62 0.03 -11.71
C LYS A 107 20.98 0.12 -11.02
N ARG A 108 21.02 0.62 -9.78
CA ARG A 108 22.26 0.68 -8.99
C ARG A 108 22.81 -0.71 -8.67
N LYS A 109 21.94 -1.67 -8.38
CA LYS A 109 22.34 -3.06 -8.12
C LYS A 109 22.94 -3.70 -9.39
N GLU A 110 22.26 -3.57 -10.52
CA GLU A 110 22.73 -4.05 -11.84
C GLU A 110 24.12 -3.47 -12.18
N TYR A 111 24.36 -2.19 -11.88
CA TYR A 111 25.65 -1.54 -12.14
C TYR A 111 26.78 -2.13 -11.30
N ARG A 112 26.56 -2.32 -9.98
CA ARG A 112 27.55 -2.90 -9.08
C ARG A 112 27.91 -4.35 -9.43
N GLU A 113 26.92 -5.13 -9.86
CA GLU A 113 27.14 -6.52 -10.29
C GLU A 113 27.97 -6.60 -11.58
N ARG A 114 27.88 -5.59 -12.46
CA ARG A 114 28.69 -5.51 -13.69
C ARG A 114 30.12 -5.04 -13.46
N GLU A 115 30.38 -4.21 -12.45
CA GLU A 115 31.74 -3.75 -12.12
C GLU A 115 32.52 -4.74 -11.27
N GLY A 116 31.83 -5.66 -10.58
CA GLY A 116 32.44 -6.68 -9.72
C GLY A 116 32.63 -8.06 -10.37
N ALA A 117 32.22 -8.23 -11.63
CA ALA A 117 32.32 -9.48 -12.41
C ALA A 117 33.36 -9.33 -13.52
#